data_AF-A0A258J3F3-F1
#
_entry.id   AF-A0A258J3F3-F1
#
_cell.length_a   1.000
_cell.length_b   1.000
_cell.length_c   1.000
_cell.angle_alpha   90.00
_cell.angle_beta   90.00
_cell.angle_gamma   90.00
#
_symmetry.space_group_name_H-M   'P 1'
#
loop_
_entity.id
_entity.type
_entity.pdbx_description
1 polymer ?
#
loop_
_entity_poly.entity_id
_entity_poly.type
_entity_poly.pdbx_seq_one_letter_code
_entity_poly.pdbx_strand_id
1 'polypeptide(L)' 'MSDAFESTHPAEIATFVGKHIIYTYADITFVEDCGRDDESVIACAPEDLPAGYATRRNVG' A
#
# COMPACT_ATOMS: atom_id res chain seq x y z
N MET A 1 -20.82 -13.23 -27.75
CA MET A 1 -20.86 -12.82 -26.34
C MET A 1 -19.57 -12.06 -26.12
N SER A 2 -19.65 -10.74 -25.89
CA SER A 2 -18.48 -9.92 -25.58
C SER A 2 -17.91 -10.37 -24.24
N ASP A 3 -16.59 -10.44 -24.13
CA ASP A 3 -15.94 -10.82 -22.89
C ASP A 3 -16.19 -9.71 -21.85
N ALA A 4 -16.83 -10.05 -20.74
CA ALA A 4 -17.19 -9.08 -19.71
C ALA A 4 -15.97 -8.43 -19.03
N PHE A 5 -14.77 -8.94 -19.32
CA PHE A 5 -13.48 -8.44 -18.83
C PHE A 5 -12.67 -7.70 -19.92
N GLU A 6 -13.24 -7.46 -21.10
CA GLU A 6 -12.57 -6.70 -22.15
C GLU A 6 -12.39 -5.23 -21.73
N SER A 7 -11.13 -4.78 -21.64
CA SER A 7 -10.80 -3.41 -21.23
C SER A 7 -11.40 -2.41 -22.23
N THR A 8 -12.09 -1.40 -21.70
CA THR A 8 -12.74 -0.35 -22.51
C THR A 8 -11.76 0.72 -22.99
N HIS A 9 -10.54 0.76 -22.44
CA HIS A 9 -9.52 1.78 -22.73
C HIS A 9 -8.12 1.14 -22.95
N PRO A 10 -8.00 0.16 -23.85
CA PRO A 10 -6.76 -0.59 -24.04
C PRO A 10 -5.62 0.30 -24.54
N ALA A 11 -5.92 1.37 -25.29
CA ALA A 11 -4.92 2.32 -25.80
C ALA A 11 -4.25 3.16 -24.70
N GLU A 12 -4.94 3.40 -23.57
CA GLU A 12 -4.42 4.20 -22.46
C GLU A 12 -3.44 3.40 -21.59
N ILE A 13 -3.73 2.11 -21.43
CA ILE A 13 -2.86 1.19 -20.68
C ILE A 13 -1.80 0.54 -21.56
N ALA A 14 -1.91 0.61 -22.89
CA ALA A 14 -1.02 -0.05 -23.85
C ALA A 14 0.46 0.29 -23.62
N THR A 15 0.78 1.53 -23.24
CA THR A 15 2.15 1.97 -22.89
C THR A 15 2.66 1.41 -21.56
N PHE A 16 1.75 0.96 -20.69
CA PHE A 16 2.05 0.28 -19.42
C PHE A 16 1.94 -1.25 -19.53
N VAL A 17 1.52 -1.80 -20.69
CA VAL A 17 1.49 -3.24 -20.92
C VAL A 17 2.94 -3.74 -20.99
N GLY A 18 3.43 -4.18 -19.84
CA GLY A 18 4.81 -4.59 -19.60
C GLY A 18 5.07 -4.73 -18.10
N LYS A 19 6.33 -4.93 -17.70
CA LYS A 19 6.70 -4.88 -16.27
C LYS A 19 6.95 -3.43 -15.87
N HIS A 20 6.10 -2.87 -15.03
CA HIS A 20 6.34 -1.55 -14.43
C HIS A 20 7.21 -1.71 -13.19
N ILE A 21 8.49 -1.37 -13.31
CA ILE A 21 9.46 -1.45 -12.22
C ILE A 21 9.55 -0.10 -11.52
N ILE A 22 9.25 -0.07 -10.22
CA ILE A 22 9.40 1.11 -9.37
C ILE A 22 10.62 0.86 -8.48
N TYR A 23 11.71 1.59 -8.72
CA TYR A 23 12.89 1.56 -7.86
C TYR A 23 12.96 2.85 -7.06
N THR A 24 12.72 2.76 -5.75
CA THR A 24 12.66 3.92 -4.86
C THR A 24 13.23 3.56 -3.48
N TYR A 25 13.61 4.60 -2.73
CA TYR A 25 13.99 4.51 -1.33
C TYR A 25 12.96 5.24 -0.47
N ALA A 26 12.85 4.84 0.79
CA ALA A 26 12.02 5.52 1.77
C ALA A 26 12.74 5.56 3.12
N ASP A 27 12.53 6.63 3.86
CA ASP A 27 12.99 6.76 5.24
C ASP A 27 12.03 6.02 6.17
N ILE A 28 12.57 5.18 7.04
CA ILE A 28 11.80 4.56 8.12
C ILE A 28 11.53 5.63 9.17
N THR A 29 10.25 5.99 9.36
CA THR A 29 9.85 7.03 10.32
C THR A 29 9.50 6.47 11.69
N PHE A 30 9.08 5.21 11.76
CA PHE A 30 8.59 4.58 12.98
C PHE A 30 8.87 3.06 12.98
N VAL A 31 9.34 2.56 14.11
CA VAL A 31 9.64 1.15 14.43
C VAL A 31 9.26 0.88 15.88
N GLU A 32 8.61 -0.24 16.14
CA GLU A 32 8.38 -0.78 17.47
C GLU A 32 8.43 -2.31 17.45
N ASP A 33 8.62 -2.93 18.62
CA ASP A 33 8.47 -4.37 18.79
C ASP A 33 7.03 -4.66 19.25
N CYS A 34 6.26 -5.36 18.43
CA CYS A 34 4.89 -5.77 18.74
C CYS A 34 4.79 -7.20 19.28
N GLY A 35 5.92 -7.91 19.43
CA GLY A 35 5.91 -9.33 19.75
C GLY A 35 5.41 -10.21 18.60
N ARG A 36 5.30 -11.52 18.87
CA ARG A 36 4.90 -12.52 17.88
C ARG A 36 3.39 -12.78 17.96
N ASP A 37 2.76 -12.96 16.81
CA ASP A 37 1.34 -13.36 16.68
C ASP A 37 0.36 -12.34 17.31
N ASP A 38 0.72 -11.06 17.36
CA ASP A 38 -0.19 -9.97 17.75
C ASP A 38 -1.06 -9.55 16.56
N GLU A 39 -2.26 -10.13 16.48
CA GLU A 39 -3.25 -9.85 15.44
C GLU A 39 -3.83 -8.42 15.51
N SER A 40 -3.51 -7.63 16.54
CA SER A 40 -3.96 -6.24 16.65
C SER A 40 -3.13 -5.23 15.84
N VAL A 41 -1.94 -5.62 15.37
CA VAL A 41 -0.98 -4.72 14.70
C VAL A 41 -1.49 -4.20 13.35
N ILE A 42 -2.17 -5.06 12.57
CA ILE A 42 -2.79 -4.71 11.27
C ILE A 42 -4.22 -5.26 11.25
N ALA A 43 -5.14 -4.57 11.93
CA ALA A 43 -6.51 -5.05 12.16
C ALA A 43 -7.62 -4.20 11.52
N CYS A 44 -7.29 -3.11 10.83
CA CYS A 44 -8.26 -2.23 10.19
C CYS A 44 -7.72 -1.61 8.89
N ALA A 45 -8.60 -1.02 8.10
CA ALA A 45 -8.22 -0.32 6.88
C ALA A 45 -7.46 0.99 7.22
N PRO A 46 -6.58 1.50 6.35
CA PRO A 46 -5.83 2.73 6.59
C PRO A 46 -6.70 3.95 6.92
N GLU A 47 -7.90 4.03 6.34
CA GLU A 47 -8.89 5.09 6.59
C GLU A 47 -9.53 5.01 7.98
N ASP A 48 -9.51 3.84 8.61
CA ASP A 48 -10.05 3.59 9.94
C ASP A 48 -8.99 3.73 11.04
N LEU A 49 -7.75 4.10 10.69
CA LEU A 49 -6.69 4.31 11.66
C LEU A 49 -7.05 5.44 12.65
N PRO A 50 -6.67 5.30 13.93
CA PRO A 50 -6.90 6.35 14.90
C PRO A 50 -6.28 7.69 14.48
N ALA A 51 -6.93 8.79 14.84
CA ALA A 51 -6.41 10.13 14.56
C ALA A 51 -4.96 10.28 15.09
N GLY A 52 -4.06 10.72 14.22
CA GLY A 52 -2.63 10.91 14.54
C GLY A 52 -1.75 9.65 14.45
N TYR A 53 -2.31 8.47 14.16
CA TYR A 53 -1.54 7.22 14.05
C TYR A 53 -0.39 7.33 13.03
N ALA A 54 -0.66 7.87 11.83
CA ALA A 54 0.34 8.04 10.79
C ALA A 54 1.36 9.18 11.07
N THR A 55 1.22 9.91 12.18
CA THR A 55 2.15 10.98 12.58
C THR A 55 3.19 10.50 13.59
N ARG A 56 3.09 9.25 14.08
CA ARG A 56 4.07 8.64 14.99
C ARG A 56 5.46 8.66 14.37
N ARG A 57 6.47 8.94 15.20
CA ARG A 57 7.88 8.93 14.83
C ARG A 57 8.73 8.38 15.96
N ASN A 58 9.80 7.65 15.66
CA ASN A 58 10.85 7.41 16.65
C ASN A 58 11.62 8.72 16.84
N VAL A 59 11.64 9.25 18.06
CA VAL A 59 12.51 10.36 18.44
C VAL A 59 13.70 9.80 19.22
N GLY A 60 14.89 10.30 18.91
CA GLY A 60 16.12 9.97 19.63
C GLY A 60 16.26 10.73 20.93
#